data_AF-A0A0N8HZA6-F1
#
_entry.id   AF-A0A0N8HZA6-F1
#
_cell.length_a   1.000
_cell.length_b   1.000
_cell.length_c   1.000
_cell.angle_alpha   90.00
_cell.angle_beta   90.00
_cell.angle_gamma   90.00
#
_symmetry.space_group_name_H-M   'P 1'
#
loop_
_entity.id
_entity.type
_entity.pdbx_description
1 polymer ?
#
loop_
_entity_poly.entity_id
_entity_poly.type
_entity_poly.pdbx_seq_one_letter_code
_entity_poly.pdbx_strand_id
1 'polypeptide(L)' 'METLWDSDSPAIQQVGLIADESGQTKVTIWKASDAPWIEEGEKVRIHEAATNWYEGRISVAVTGWSIIHFQERGRWWEA' A
#
# COMPACT_ATOMS: atom_id res chain seq x y z
N MET A 1 3.03 -6.52 3.23
CA MET A 1 2.89 -6.64 1.77
C MET A 1 3.12 -8.09 1.42
N GLU A 2 2.18 -8.74 0.77
CA GLU A 2 2.28 -10.16 0.43
C GLU A 2 2.83 -10.37 -0.99
N THR A 3 2.36 -9.59 -1.95
CA THR A 3 2.77 -9.72 -3.36
C THR A 3 2.74 -8.38 -4.04
N LEU A 4 3.73 -8.09 -4.89
CA LEU A 4 3.80 -6.95 -5.79
C LEU A 4 3.80 -7.41 -7.24
N TRP A 5 3.28 -6.59 -8.14
CA TRP A 5 3.41 -6.81 -9.57
C TRP A 5 3.48 -5.50 -10.34
N ASP A 6 4.01 -5.59 -11.57
CA ASP A 6 4.11 -4.45 -12.47
C ASP A 6 2.73 -3.99 -12.96
N SER A 7 2.56 -2.67 -13.06
CA SER A 7 1.36 -2.06 -13.64
C SER A 7 1.69 -1.40 -14.97
N ASP A 8 0.83 -1.61 -15.97
CA ASP A 8 0.91 -0.89 -17.25
C ASP A 8 0.49 0.59 -17.15
N SER A 9 -0.08 1.01 -16.01
CA SER A 9 -0.54 2.38 -15.82
C SER A 9 0.57 3.28 -15.28
N PRO A 10 0.95 4.37 -16.00
CA PRO A 10 1.99 5.30 -15.52
C PRO A 10 1.57 6.10 -14.27
N ALA A 11 0.28 6.06 -13.92
CA ALA A 11 -0.24 6.69 -12.71
C ALA A 11 -0.04 5.83 -11.46
N ILE A 12 0.19 4.54 -11.60
CA ILE A 12 0.38 3.60 -10.50
C ILE A 12 1.87 3.52 -10.17
N GLN A 13 2.23 3.79 -8.91
CA GLN A 13 3.59 3.63 -8.40
C GLN A 13 3.84 2.17 -8.02
N GLN A 14 2.91 1.57 -7.28
CA GLN A 14 2.93 0.17 -6.89
C GLN A 14 1.51 -0.38 -6.87
N VAL A 15 1.39 -1.67 -7.17
CA VAL A 15 0.14 -2.41 -6.99
C VAL A 15 0.48 -3.79 -6.43
N GLY A 16 -0.33 -4.24 -5.48
CA GLY A 16 -0.01 -5.40 -4.69
C GLY A 16 -1.18 -5.99 -3.92
N LEU A 17 -0.88 -7.06 -3.19
CA LEU A 17 -1.74 -7.63 -2.16
C LEU A 17 -1.19 -7.28 -0.78
N ILE A 18 -2.08 -6.84 0.09
CA ILE A 18 -1.85 -6.80 1.54
C ILE A 18 -2.70 -7.87 2.18
N ALA A 19 -2.15 -8.49 3.23
CA ALA A 19 -2.83 -9.51 3.99
C ALA A 19 -2.62 -9.30 5.49
N ASP A 20 -3.64 -9.63 6.26
CA ASP A 20 -3.60 -9.76 7.71
C ASP A 20 -4.43 -11.00 8.13
N GLU A 21 -4.69 -11.16 9.42
CA GLU A 21 -5.46 -12.28 9.96
C GLU A 21 -6.91 -12.37 9.43
N SER A 22 -7.45 -11.28 8.88
CA SER A 22 -8.81 -11.22 8.32
C SER A 22 -8.88 -11.63 6.85
N GLY A 23 -7.73 -11.70 6.16
CA GLY A 23 -7.64 -12.10 4.75
C GLY A 23 -6.75 -11.17 3.94
N GLN A 24 -6.96 -11.15 2.63
CA GLN A 24 -6.15 -10.39 1.67
C GLN A 24 -7.01 -9.44 0.84
N THR A 25 -6.46 -8.28 0.51
CA THR A 25 -7.06 -7.33 -0.43
C THR A 25 -6.02 -6.65 -1.30
N LYS A 26 -6.47 -6.15 -2.45
CA LYS A 26 -5.63 -5.37 -3.36
C LYS A 26 -5.36 -3.99 -2.78
N VAL A 27 -4.11 -3.57 -2.84
CA VAL A 27 -3.67 -2.19 -2.61
C VAL A 27 -3.18 -1.58 -3.92
N THR A 28 -3.56 -0.34 -4.18
CA THR A 28 -2.98 0.48 -5.26
C THR A 28 -2.32 1.71 -4.64
N ILE A 29 -1.04 1.93 -4.92
CA ILE A 29 -0.30 3.12 -4.51
C ILE A 29 -0.16 4.04 -5.73
N TRP A 30 -0.77 5.22 -5.65
CA TRP A 30 -0.73 6.17 -6.76
C TRP A 30 0.58 6.96 -6.77
N LYS A 31 1.14 7.22 -7.95
CA LYS A 31 2.33 8.06 -8.09
C LYS A 31 2.14 9.47 -7.52
N ALA A 32 0.93 10.00 -7.62
CA ALA A 32 0.57 11.30 -7.06
C ALA A 32 0.50 11.33 -5.52
N SER A 33 0.59 10.18 -4.84
CA SER A 33 0.62 10.13 -3.37
C SER A 33 1.97 10.52 -2.78
N ASP A 34 3.04 10.47 -3.59
CA ASP A 34 4.44 10.61 -3.14
C ASP A 34 4.78 9.66 -1.96
N ALA A 35 4.11 8.51 -1.92
CA ALA A 35 4.28 7.55 -0.84
C ALA A 35 5.64 6.84 -0.93
N PRO A 36 6.20 6.45 0.23
CA PRO A 36 7.41 5.64 0.28
C PRO A 36 7.15 4.24 -0.28
N TRP A 37 8.17 3.66 -0.93
CA TRP A 37 8.11 2.32 -1.47
C TRP A 37 7.98 1.26 -0.37
N ILE A 38 7.09 0.30 -0.59
CA ILE A 38 6.91 -0.87 0.28
C ILE A 38 7.51 -2.09 -0.43
N GLU A 39 8.31 -2.88 0.27
CA GLU A 39 8.88 -4.14 -0.23
C GLU A 39 7.97 -5.32 0.13
N GLU A 40 8.03 -6.39 -0.65
CA GLU A 40 7.37 -7.66 -0.29
C GLU A 40 7.90 -8.18 1.06
N GLY A 41 7.00 -8.71 1.89
CA GLY A 41 7.31 -9.16 3.25
C GLY A 41 7.18 -8.07 4.32
N GLU A 42 7.22 -6.78 3.95
CA GLU A 42 7.19 -5.71 4.97
C GLU A 42 5.83 -5.55 5.64
N LYS A 43 5.88 -5.30 6.96
CA LYS A 43 4.70 -4.94 7.76
C LYS A 43 4.54 -3.43 7.82
N VAL A 44 3.41 -2.98 7.29
CA VAL A 44 3.04 -1.57 7.22
C VAL A 44 1.67 -1.34 7.85
N ARG A 45 1.49 -0.15 8.42
CA ARG A 45 0.19 0.37 8.80
C ARG A 45 -0.14 1.54 7.88
N ILE A 46 -1.26 1.42 7.16
CA ILE A 46 -1.74 2.45 6.23
C ILE A 46 -2.90 3.19 6.91
N HIS A 47 -2.76 4.49 7.09
CA HIS A 47 -3.81 5.38 7.60
C HIS A 47 -4.43 6.18 6.46
N GLU A 48 -5.71 6.52 6.60
CA GLU A 48 -6.45 7.37 5.64
C GLU A 48 -6.39 6.83 4.20
N ALA A 49 -6.38 5.50 4.06
CA ALA A 49 -6.51 4.86 2.76
C ALA A 49 -7.90 5.09 2.18
N ALA A 50 -7.98 5.42 0.90
CA ALA A 50 -9.25 5.45 0.20
C ALA A 50 -9.73 4.01 -0.04
N THR A 51 -11.02 3.74 0.15
CA THR A 51 -11.63 2.43 -0.13
C THR A 51 -12.37 2.46 -1.46
N ASN A 52 -12.18 1.43 -2.27
CA ASN A 52 -12.93 1.22 -3.50
C ASN A 52 -13.68 -0.12 -3.45
N TRP A 53 -14.95 -0.10 -3.81
CA TRP A 53 -15.83 -1.26 -3.82
C TRP A 53 -16.21 -1.63 -5.24
N TYR A 54 -15.96 -2.87 -5.63
CA TYR A 54 -16.34 -3.40 -6.94
C TYR A 54 -16.77 -4.85 -6.83
N GLU A 55 -17.97 -5.16 -7.33
CA GLU A 55 -18.56 -6.52 -7.30
C GLU A 55 -18.45 -7.21 -5.92
N GLY A 56 -18.74 -6.47 -4.85
CA GLY A 56 -18.70 -6.98 -3.47
C GLY A 56 -17.29 -7.18 -2.90
N ARG A 57 -16.24 -6.82 -3.65
CA ARG A 57 -14.86 -6.83 -3.17
C ARG A 57 -14.39 -5.43 -2.86
N ILE A 58 -13.77 -5.27 -1.70
CA ILE A 58 -13.06 -4.05 -1.33
C ILE A 58 -11.62 -4.11 -1.84
N SER A 59 -11.10 -2.96 -2.24
CA SER A 59 -9.66 -2.68 -2.39
C SER A 59 -9.35 -1.36 -1.73
N VAL A 60 -8.08 -1.16 -1.35
CA VAL A 60 -7.61 0.08 -0.73
C VAL A 60 -6.65 0.81 -1.67
N ALA A 61 -6.61 2.14 -1.56
CA ALA A 61 -5.71 2.97 -2.32
C ALA A 61 -4.97 3.98 -1.43
N VAL A 62 -3.66 4.06 -1.63
CA VAL A 62 -2.81 5.08 -1.01
C VAL A 62 -2.83 6.32 -1.89
N THR A 63 -3.29 7.42 -1.33
CA THR A 63 -3.41 8.74 -1.97
C THR A 63 -2.54 9.76 -1.25
N GLY A 64 -2.51 11.02 -1.70
CA GLY A 64 -1.76 12.09 -1.02
C GLY A 64 -2.26 12.41 0.40
N TRP A 65 -3.40 11.86 0.83
CA TRP A 65 -3.89 11.96 2.21
C TRP A 65 -3.45 10.78 3.08
N SER A 66 -2.99 9.71 2.47
CA SER A 66 -2.69 8.47 3.17
C SER A 66 -1.30 8.53 3.80
N ILE A 67 -1.14 7.92 4.98
CA ILE A 67 0.13 7.86 5.70
C ILE A 67 0.54 6.39 5.84
N ILE A 68 1.79 6.07 5.49
CA ILE A 68 2.35 4.73 5.64
C ILE A 68 3.36 4.73 6.77
N HIS A 69 3.10 3.91 7.80
CA HIS A 69 4.06 3.64 8.86
C HIS A 69 4.67 2.26 8.66
N PHE A 70 5.99 2.20 8.57
CA PHE A 70 6.75 0.95 8.56
C PHE A 70 7.04 0.53 9.98
N GLN A 71 6.70 -0.71 10.33
CA GLN A 71 6.94 -1.21 11.68
C GLN A 71 8.37 -1.69 11.87
N GLU A 72 9.00 -2.17 10.80
CA GLU A 72 10.31 -2.82 10.83
C GLU A 72 11.44 -1.91 10.31
N ARG A 73 11.09 -0.87 9.53
CA ARG A 73 12.04 0.20 9.23
C ARG A 73 12.13 1.08 10.47
N GLY A 74 13.28 1.05 11.15
CA GLY A 74 13.59 1.93 12.27
C GLY A 74 13.40 3.40 11.92
N ARG A 75 13.53 4.28 12.91
CA ARG A 75 13.39 5.71 12.66
C ARG A 75 14.53 6.16 11.74
N TRP A 76 14.24 6.91 10.68
CA TRP A 76 15.21 7.33 9.66
C TRP A 76 16.36 8.22 10.18
N TRP A 77 16.36 8.59 11.47
CA TRP A 77 17.41 9.34 12.15
C TRP A 77 18.28 8.50 13.10
N GLU A 78 18.15 7.18 13.09
CA GLU A 78 19.04 6.25 13.81
C GLU A 78 20.19 5.72 12.93
N ALA A 79 20.30 6.21 11.69
CA ALA A 79 21.34 5.87 10.71
C ALA A 79 22.32 7.03 10.47
#